data_AF-A0A3M1L5T7-F1
#
_entry.id   AF-A0A3M1L5T7-F1
#
_cell.length_a   1.000
_cell.length_b   1.000
_cell.length_c   1.000
_cell.angle_alpha   90.00
_cell.angle_beta   90.00
_cell.angle_gamma   90.00
#
_symmetry.space_group_name_H-M   'P 1'
#
loop_
_entity.id
_entity.type
_entity.pdbx_description
1 polymer ?
#
loop_
_entity_poly.entity_id
_entity_poly.type
_entity_poly.pdbx_seq_one_letter_code
_entity_poly.pdbx_strand_id
1 'polypeptide(L)'
;MPSMLAFPVKLGSNLVYIGGLYVYFSHSTPQRNAFLLLALAAALGHALLQAMFGMLVKWGVFILMYFMIKRQTLLSTKLIFTGIGLAFLLLIQSIKYDYRLLNSGWFQERPELAGESSLAIFTKLVDERIDNPDLLFGKPMLTNALDRLNQGYLTSLAIAYTPLHEPYAYGETIFKAGLASFIPRFMWPKKPETGGRVNMIRFTGYDPGEITSMNIAPLGDAYVNFGPWGGALFLFFYALMFKAALNYLFKLTDTYPTLILWAPLIFFETIHVESDVVAVFNHFVKSILFVAVVYYFAKEVLKKEI
;
A
#
# COMPACT_ATOMS: atom_id res chain seq x y z
N MET A 1 -11.57 14.87 -10.52
CA MET A 1 -10.77 15.86 -9.75
C MET A 1 -9.55 16.24 -10.55
N PRO A 2 -9.02 17.49 -10.45
CA PRO A 2 -7.76 17.85 -11.08
C PRO A 2 -6.64 16.91 -10.60
N SER A 3 -5.85 16.35 -11.53
CA SER A 3 -4.77 15.39 -11.24
C SER A 3 -3.72 15.91 -10.23
N MET A 4 -3.68 17.22 -10.03
CA MET A 4 -2.78 17.93 -9.11
C MET A 4 -3.13 17.73 -7.63
N LEU A 5 -4.43 17.73 -7.28
CA LEU A 5 -4.88 17.58 -5.89
C LEU A 5 -5.05 16.11 -5.48
N ALA A 6 -5.05 15.19 -6.44
CA ALA A 6 -5.31 13.79 -6.19
C ALA A 6 -4.37 13.18 -5.14
N PHE A 7 -3.07 13.53 -5.15
CA PHE A 7 -2.11 12.95 -4.22
C PHE A 7 -2.20 13.53 -2.79
N PRO A 8 -2.22 14.86 -2.59
CA PRO A 8 -2.48 15.43 -1.26
C PRO A 8 -3.84 15.01 -0.68
N VAL A 9 -4.89 14.92 -1.51
CA VAL A 9 -6.20 14.42 -1.08
C VAL A 9 -6.12 12.95 -0.67
N LYS A 10 -5.39 12.11 -1.43
CA LYS A 10 -5.13 10.71 -1.04
C LYS A 10 -4.39 10.64 0.29
N LEU A 11 -3.36 11.46 0.54
CA LEU A 11 -2.69 11.49 1.84
C LEU A 11 -3.63 12.00 2.94
N GLY A 12 -4.44 13.01 2.65
CA GLY A 12 -5.45 13.57 3.54
C GLY A 12 -6.52 12.55 3.94
N SER A 13 -6.95 11.67 3.05
CA SER A 13 -7.93 10.62 3.38
C SER A 13 -7.37 9.62 4.41
N ASN A 14 -6.04 9.48 4.49
CA ASN A 14 -5.40 8.62 5.48
C ASN A 14 -5.32 9.26 6.87
N LEU A 15 -5.66 10.54 7.03
CA LEU A 15 -5.66 11.21 8.34
C LEU A 15 -6.66 10.61 9.32
N VAL A 16 -7.72 9.93 8.84
CA VAL A 16 -8.66 9.19 9.70
C VAL A 16 -7.93 8.14 10.53
N TYR A 17 -6.98 7.42 9.93
CA TYR A 17 -6.19 6.40 10.63
C TYR A 17 -5.22 7.03 11.62
N ILE A 18 -4.55 8.12 11.23
CA ILE A 18 -3.66 8.88 12.11
C ILE A 18 -4.45 9.42 13.31
N GLY A 19 -5.56 10.09 13.10
CA GLY A 19 -6.45 10.57 14.15
C GLY A 19 -6.95 9.44 15.05
N GLY A 20 -7.26 8.27 14.48
CA GLY A 20 -7.57 7.06 15.23
C GLY A 20 -6.43 6.63 16.16
N LEU A 21 -5.18 6.68 15.70
CA LEU A 21 -4.01 6.40 16.54
C LEU A 21 -3.86 7.45 17.66
N TYR A 22 -4.03 8.75 17.37
CA TYR A 22 -4.01 9.80 18.39
C TYR A 22 -5.06 9.54 19.48
N VAL A 23 -6.30 9.21 19.09
CA VAL A 23 -7.39 8.89 20.03
C VAL A 23 -7.13 7.58 20.78
N TYR A 24 -6.48 6.60 20.15
CA TYR A 24 -6.10 5.36 20.81
C TYR A 24 -5.04 5.57 21.88
N PHE A 25 -4.07 6.45 21.66
CA PHE A 25 -3.01 6.80 22.62
C PHE A 25 -3.38 7.90 23.61
N SER A 26 -4.46 8.64 23.38
CA SER A 26 -4.95 9.66 24.32
C SER A 26 -5.58 9.06 25.59
N HIS A 27 -5.78 9.93 26.58
CA HIS A 27 -6.43 9.56 27.84
C HIS A 27 -7.85 9.04 27.59
N SER A 28 -8.31 8.11 28.44
CA SER A 28 -9.61 7.44 28.28
C SER A 28 -10.78 8.42 28.49
N THR A 29 -11.20 9.08 27.41
CA THR A 29 -12.47 9.80 27.38
C THR A 29 -13.60 8.82 27.03
N PRO A 30 -14.83 9.04 27.52
CA PRO A 30 -15.98 8.19 27.20
C PRO A 30 -16.28 8.16 25.68
N GLN A 31 -15.92 9.21 24.95
CA GLN A 31 -16.11 9.35 23.50
C GLN A 31 -15.05 8.59 22.67
N ARG A 32 -13.95 8.14 23.30
CA ARG A 32 -12.83 7.48 22.61
C ARG A 32 -13.28 6.29 21.79
N ASN A 33 -14.03 5.38 22.39
CA ASN A 33 -14.46 4.15 21.74
C ASN A 33 -15.42 4.45 20.58
N ALA A 34 -16.30 5.45 20.72
CA ALA A 34 -17.20 5.88 19.65
C ALA A 34 -16.42 6.42 18.43
N PHE A 35 -15.38 7.22 18.65
CA PHE A 35 -14.54 7.72 17.57
C PHE A 35 -13.74 6.61 16.87
N LEU A 36 -13.19 5.68 17.63
CA LEU A 36 -12.48 4.52 17.08
C LEU A 36 -13.41 3.63 16.24
N LEU A 37 -14.64 3.40 16.72
CA LEU A 37 -15.67 2.66 15.98
C LEU A 37 -16.08 3.39 14.70
N LEU A 38 -16.22 4.73 14.75
CA LEU A 38 -16.51 5.54 13.57
C LEU A 38 -15.38 5.47 12.54
N ALA A 39 -14.12 5.58 12.98
CA ALA A 39 -12.96 5.47 12.11
C ALA A 39 -12.87 4.08 11.45
N LEU A 40 -13.15 3.02 12.21
CA LEU A 40 -13.21 1.65 11.69
C LEU A 40 -14.36 1.50 10.68
N ALA A 41 -15.56 1.98 11.00
CA ALA A 41 -16.71 1.93 10.11
C ALA A 41 -16.46 2.70 8.81
N ALA A 42 -15.83 3.87 8.88
CA ALA A 42 -15.43 4.65 7.70
C ALA A 42 -14.40 3.90 6.84
N ALA A 43 -13.39 3.26 7.46
CA ALA A 43 -12.39 2.47 6.75
C ALA A 43 -12.99 1.25 6.05
N LEU A 44 -13.89 0.52 6.73
CA LEU A 44 -14.61 -0.63 6.16
C LEU A 44 -15.56 -0.20 5.05
N GLY A 45 -16.35 0.86 5.27
CA GLY A 45 -17.25 1.42 4.26
C GLY A 45 -16.52 1.86 3.00
N HIS A 46 -15.37 2.53 3.14
CA HIS A 46 -14.53 2.91 2.01
C HIS A 46 -14.00 1.69 1.24
N ALA A 47 -13.53 0.65 1.95
CA ALA A 47 -13.01 -0.56 1.33
C ALA A 47 -14.09 -1.33 0.54
N LEU A 48 -15.31 -1.41 1.09
CA LEU A 48 -16.48 -2.02 0.43
C LEU A 48 -16.89 -1.24 -0.81
N LEU A 49 -17.09 0.08 -0.69
CA LEU A 49 -17.54 0.92 -1.81
C LEU A 49 -16.56 0.90 -3.00
N GLN A 50 -15.26 0.88 -2.73
CA GLN A 50 -14.23 0.89 -3.77
C GLN A 50 -13.87 -0.52 -4.26
N ALA A 51 -14.34 -1.59 -3.60
CA ALA A 51 -13.83 -2.96 -3.82
C ALA A 51 -12.29 -3.07 -3.76
N MET A 52 -11.65 -2.21 -2.94
CA MET A 52 -10.19 -2.09 -2.83
C MET A 52 -9.73 -2.28 -1.38
N PHE A 53 -9.48 -3.53 -1.00
CA PHE A 53 -9.11 -3.90 0.38
C PHE A 53 -7.64 -3.66 0.74
N GLY A 54 -6.78 -3.30 -0.22
CA GLY A 54 -5.33 -3.17 0.03
C GLY A 54 -4.98 -2.11 1.09
N MET A 55 -5.71 -0.99 1.11
CA MET A 55 -5.52 0.06 2.12
C MET A 55 -5.93 -0.43 3.51
N LEU A 56 -7.07 -1.10 3.61
CA LEU A 56 -7.60 -1.67 4.86
C LEU A 56 -6.61 -2.67 5.45
N VAL A 57 -6.04 -3.56 4.63
CA VAL A 57 -5.04 -4.54 5.06
C VAL A 57 -3.78 -3.85 5.59
N LYS A 58 -3.19 -2.93 4.81
CA LYS A 58 -1.95 -2.23 5.21
C LYS A 58 -2.14 -1.46 6.52
N TRP A 59 -3.22 -0.69 6.65
CA TRP A 59 -3.53 0.03 7.90
C TRP A 59 -3.87 -0.91 9.05
N GLY A 60 -4.56 -2.01 8.79
CA GLY A 60 -4.84 -3.04 9.80
C GLY A 60 -3.55 -3.61 10.40
N VAL A 61 -2.55 -3.91 9.57
CA VAL A 61 -1.22 -4.34 10.03
C VAL A 61 -0.57 -3.27 10.90
N PHE A 62 -0.51 -2.01 10.45
CA PHE A 62 0.09 -0.93 11.23
C PHE A 62 -0.63 -0.69 12.57
N ILE A 63 -1.96 -0.64 12.58
CA ILE A 63 -2.76 -0.44 13.80
C ILE A 63 -2.55 -1.61 14.77
N LEU A 64 -2.50 -2.85 14.26
CA LEU A 64 -2.22 -4.03 15.06
C LEU A 64 -0.81 -3.95 15.68
N MET A 65 0.20 -3.48 14.94
CA MET A 65 1.54 -3.24 15.48
C MET A 65 1.48 -2.24 16.65
N TYR A 66 0.80 -1.10 16.50
CA TYR A 66 0.64 -0.13 17.58
C TYR A 66 -0.11 -0.69 18.79
N PHE A 67 -1.17 -1.47 18.56
CA PHE A 67 -1.90 -2.15 19.60
C PHE A 67 -0.99 -3.10 20.40
N MET A 68 -0.19 -3.91 19.70
CA MET A 68 0.75 -4.85 20.31
C MET A 68 1.87 -4.15 21.07
N ILE A 69 2.37 -3.02 20.56
CA ILE A 69 3.37 -2.19 21.25
C ILE A 69 2.79 -1.62 22.54
N LYS A 70 1.60 -1.01 22.49
CA LYS A 70 0.96 -0.41 23.68
C LYS A 70 0.63 -1.46 24.75
N ARG A 71 0.19 -2.65 24.34
CA ARG A 71 -0.23 -3.73 25.25
C ARG A 71 0.90 -4.68 25.65
N GLN A 72 2.11 -4.50 25.12
CA GLN A 72 3.27 -5.37 25.38
C GLN A 72 2.93 -6.86 25.26
N THR A 73 2.28 -7.25 24.16
CA THR A 73 1.72 -8.60 24.00
C THR A 73 2.78 -9.70 23.92
N LEU A 74 2.42 -10.91 24.39
CA LEU A 74 3.25 -12.12 24.28
C LEU A 74 3.38 -12.59 22.83
N LEU A 75 4.43 -13.38 22.54
CA LEU A 75 4.68 -13.93 21.20
C LEU A 75 3.50 -14.80 20.69
N SER A 76 2.89 -15.59 21.55
CA SER A 76 1.72 -16.41 21.20
C SER A 76 0.56 -15.56 20.67
N THR A 77 0.25 -14.45 21.35
CA THR A 77 -0.75 -13.49 20.89
C THR A 77 -0.38 -12.94 19.51
N LYS A 78 0.88 -12.59 19.28
CA LYS A 78 1.36 -12.12 17.97
C LYS A 78 1.12 -13.16 16.87
N LEU A 79 1.50 -14.42 17.12
CA LEU A 79 1.31 -15.53 16.18
C LEU A 79 -0.17 -15.80 15.89
N ILE A 80 -1.04 -15.76 16.90
CA ILE A 80 -2.49 -15.95 16.74
C ILE A 80 -3.05 -14.85 15.84
N PHE A 81 -2.76 -13.57 16.12
CA PHE A 81 -3.23 -12.46 15.29
C PHE A 81 -2.67 -12.52 13.87
N THR A 82 -1.42 -12.94 13.68
CA THR A 82 -0.86 -13.19 12.34
C THR A 82 -1.62 -14.30 11.62
N GLY A 83 -1.93 -15.42 12.28
CA GLY A 83 -2.73 -16.50 11.71
C GLY A 83 -4.14 -16.05 11.30
N ILE A 84 -4.82 -15.31 12.16
CA ILE A 84 -6.13 -14.70 11.86
C ILE A 84 -6.00 -13.73 10.68
N GLY A 85 -4.96 -12.90 10.65
CA GLY A 85 -4.70 -11.97 9.55
C GLY A 85 -4.46 -12.68 8.22
N LEU A 86 -3.72 -13.78 8.20
CA LEU A 86 -3.49 -14.60 7.01
C LEU A 86 -4.79 -15.26 6.52
N ALA A 87 -5.59 -15.82 7.42
CA ALA A 87 -6.90 -16.39 7.07
C ALA A 87 -7.85 -15.31 6.50
N PHE A 88 -7.88 -14.13 7.12
CA PHE A 88 -8.63 -12.98 6.61
C PHE A 88 -8.15 -12.54 5.23
N LEU A 89 -6.84 -12.53 4.97
CA LEU A 89 -6.30 -12.21 3.65
C LEU A 89 -6.71 -13.21 2.58
N LEU A 90 -6.68 -14.52 2.90
CA LEU A 90 -7.15 -15.56 1.98
C LEU A 90 -8.64 -15.38 1.66
N LEU A 91 -9.47 -15.13 2.67
CA LEU A 91 -10.90 -14.86 2.49
C LEU A 91 -11.13 -13.64 1.60
N ILE A 92 -10.48 -12.51 1.87
CA ILE A 92 -10.64 -11.30 1.06
C ILE A 92 -10.17 -11.54 -0.37
N GLN A 93 -9.04 -12.21 -0.58
CA GLN A 93 -8.52 -12.47 -1.93
C GLN A 93 -9.44 -13.40 -2.74
N SER A 94 -10.10 -14.37 -2.10
CA SER A 94 -10.97 -15.34 -2.79
C SER A 94 -12.28 -14.74 -3.30
N ILE A 95 -12.77 -13.67 -2.64
CA ILE A 95 -14.00 -12.97 -3.04
C ILE A 95 -13.71 -11.72 -3.88
N LYS A 96 -12.49 -11.18 -3.84
CA LYS A 96 -12.16 -9.86 -4.41
C LYS A 96 -12.52 -9.72 -5.88
N TYR A 97 -12.28 -10.76 -6.69
CA TYR A 97 -12.58 -10.73 -8.12
C TYR A 97 -14.09 -10.69 -8.37
N ASP A 98 -14.82 -11.67 -7.86
CA ASP A 98 -16.28 -11.78 -7.97
C ASP A 98 -16.98 -10.54 -7.43
N TYR A 99 -16.52 -10.04 -6.28
CA TYR A 99 -17.04 -8.83 -5.66
C TYR A 99 -16.87 -7.61 -6.57
N ARG A 100 -15.70 -7.44 -7.19
CA ARG A 100 -15.44 -6.32 -8.10
C ARG A 100 -16.28 -6.41 -9.38
N LEU A 101 -16.45 -7.61 -9.91
CA LEU A 101 -17.28 -7.87 -11.09
C LEU A 101 -18.74 -7.47 -10.81
N LEU A 102 -19.32 -8.00 -9.74
CA LEU A 102 -20.71 -7.72 -9.35
C LEU A 102 -20.92 -6.24 -9.00
N ASN A 103 -19.99 -5.63 -8.25
CA ASN A 103 -20.08 -4.21 -7.89
C ASN A 103 -19.87 -3.26 -9.09
N SER A 104 -19.31 -3.76 -10.21
CA SER A 104 -19.22 -3.03 -11.47
C SER A 104 -20.47 -3.15 -12.36
N GLY A 105 -21.52 -3.85 -11.89
CA GLY A 105 -22.78 -4.02 -12.61
C GLY A 105 -22.84 -5.24 -13.52
N TRP A 106 -21.81 -6.10 -13.51
CA TRP A 106 -21.74 -7.30 -14.33
C TRP A 106 -22.39 -8.48 -13.62
N PHE A 107 -23.72 -8.60 -13.76
CA PHE A 107 -24.54 -9.64 -13.11
C PHE A 107 -24.87 -10.85 -14.00
N GLN A 108 -24.19 -11.02 -15.14
CA GLN A 108 -24.53 -12.06 -16.13
C GLN A 108 -24.52 -13.48 -15.56
N GLU A 109 -23.62 -13.76 -14.63
CA GLU A 109 -23.46 -15.08 -13.99
C GLU A 109 -24.25 -15.22 -12.67
N ARG A 110 -24.79 -14.11 -12.15
CA ARG A 110 -25.48 -14.01 -10.84
C ARG A 110 -26.60 -12.96 -10.87
N PRO A 111 -27.64 -13.12 -11.72
CA PRO A 111 -28.70 -12.13 -11.89
C PRO A 111 -29.55 -11.90 -10.62
N GLU A 112 -29.60 -12.88 -9.72
CA GLU A 112 -30.28 -12.80 -8.41
C GLU A 112 -29.66 -11.79 -7.43
N LEU A 113 -28.44 -11.32 -7.71
CA LEU A 113 -27.75 -10.29 -6.93
C LEU A 113 -27.90 -8.88 -7.52
N ALA A 114 -28.61 -8.74 -8.65
CA ALA A 114 -28.81 -7.46 -9.29
C ALA A 114 -29.65 -6.52 -8.40
N GLY A 115 -29.12 -5.33 -8.12
CA GLY A 115 -29.77 -4.32 -7.28
C GLY A 115 -29.52 -4.48 -5.78
N GLU A 116 -28.76 -5.48 -5.35
CA GLU A 116 -28.33 -5.64 -3.96
C GLU A 116 -27.31 -4.57 -3.55
N SER A 117 -27.28 -4.24 -2.26
CA SER A 117 -26.26 -3.33 -1.72
C SER A 117 -24.87 -3.98 -1.75
N SER A 118 -23.81 -3.16 -1.87
CA SER A 118 -22.43 -3.66 -1.84
C SER A 118 -22.08 -4.43 -0.56
N LEU A 119 -22.78 -4.17 0.56
CA LEU A 119 -22.64 -4.94 1.80
C LEU A 119 -23.30 -6.32 1.67
N ALA A 120 -24.52 -6.40 1.13
CA ALA A 120 -25.25 -7.66 0.94
C ALA A 120 -24.54 -8.59 -0.04
N ILE A 121 -23.97 -8.06 -1.13
CA ILE A 121 -23.14 -8.83 -2.06
C ILE A 121 -21.92 -9.38 -1.33
N PHE A 122 -21.24 -8.56 -0.52
CA PHE A 122 -20.07 -8.98 0.24
C PHE A 122 -20.40 -10.09 1.23
N THR A 123 -21.48 -9.95 2.00
CA THR A 123 -21.88 -10.96 3.00
C THR A 123 -22.22 -12.30 2.35
N LYS A 124 -23.00 -12.28 1.26
CA LYS A 124 -23.35 -13.51 0.53
C LYS A 124 -22.12 -14.24 -0.02
N LEU A 125 -21.14 -13.50 -0.56
CA LEU A 125 -19.88 -14.10 -1.02
C LEU A 125 -19.06 -14.68 0.14
N VAL A 126 -19.02 -14.00 1.30
CA VAL A 126 -18.34 -14.53 2.49
C VAL A 126 -19.01 -15.81 2.97
N ASP A 127 -20.34 -15.83 3.06
CA ASP A 127 -21.11 -17.01 3.47
C ASP A 127 -20.85 -18.18 2.53
N GLU A 128 -20.88 -17.95 1.21
CA GLU A 128 -20.58 -18.97 0.19
C GLU A 128 -19.17 -19.57 0.37
N ARG A 129 -18.18 -18.74 0.72
CA ARG A 129 -16.79 -19.19 0.95
C ARG A 129 -16.62 -19.94 2.27
N ILE A 130 -17.39 -19.59 3.30
CA ILE A 130 -17.38 -20.30 4.58
C ILE A 130 -18.04 -21.68 4.42
N ASP A 131 -19.16 -21.75 3.70
CA ASP A 131 -19.90 -22.99 3.46
C ASP A 131 -19.16 -23.94 2.50
N ASN A 132 -18.31 -23.39 1.63
CA ASN A 132 -17.50 -24.17 0.68
C ASN A 132 -16.00 -23.91 0.89
N PRO A 133 -15.35 -24.57 1.87
CA PRO A 133 -13.92 -24.38 2.15
C PRO A 133 -13.00 -24.66 0.95
N ASP A 134 -13.42 -25.47 -0.02
CA ASP A 134 -12.66 -25.70 -1.27
C ASP A 134 -12.50 -24.42 -2.11
N LEU A 135 -13.41 -23.44 -1.98
CA LEU A 135 -13.27 -22.14 -2.64
C LEU A 135 -12.23 -21.24 -1.95
N LEU A 136 -11.87 -21.55 -0.70
CA LEU A 136 -10.84 -20.84 0.08
C LEU A 136 -9.47 -21.52 0.01
N PHE A 137 -9.45 -22.85 0.14
CA PHE A 137 -8.24 -23.66 0.28
C PHE A 137 -7.99 -24.60 -0.91
N GLY A 138 -8.85 -24.55 -1.94
CA GLY A 138 -8.68 -25.34 -3.14
C GLY A 138 -7.42 -24.96 -3.90
N LYS A 139 -6.90 -25.93 -4.66
CA LYS A 139 -5.68 -25.76 -5.47
C LYS A 139 -5.69 -24.49 -6.34
N PRO A 140 -6.77 -24.15 -7.07
CA PRO A 140 -6.77 -22.94 -7.91
C PRO A 140 -6.56 -21.64 -7.11
N MET A 141 -7.20 -21.55 -5.93
CA MET A 141 -7.08 -20.38 -5.07
C MET A 141 -5.69 -20.27 -4.45
N LEU A 142 -5.14 -21.39 -3.97
CA LEU A 142 -3.78 -21.43 -3.44
C LEU A 142 -2.75 -21.11 -4.52
N THR A 143 -2.90 -21.64 -5.74
CA THR A 143 -2.01 -21.31 -6.86
C THR A 143 -2.08 -19.82 -7.19
N ASN A 144 -3.27 -19.22 -7.28
CA ASN A 144 -3.40 -17.77 -7.54
C ASN A 144 -2.75 -16.93 -6.43
N ALA A 145 -2.94 -17.33 -5.16
CA ALA A 145 -2.30 -16.66 -4.03
C ALA A 145 -0.77 -16.78 -4.10
N LEU A 146 -0.24 -17.96 -4.44
CA LEU A 146 1.19 -18.18 -4.62
C LEU A 146 1.75 -17.39 -5.80
N ASP A 147 1.06 -17.34 -6.93
CA ASP A 147 1.48 -16.58 -8.12
C ASP A 147 1.59 -15.08 -7.80
N ARG A 148 0.66 -14.54 -7.00
CA ARG A 148 0.72 -13.15 -6.52
C ARG A 148 1.86 -12.89 -5.55
N LEU A 149 2.16 -13.85 -4.68
CA LEU A 149 3.32 -13.77 -3.79
C LEU A 149 4.64 -13.95 -4.56
N ASN A 150 4.60 -14.60 -5.73
CA ASN A 150 5.76 -14.90 -6.55
C ASN A 150 6.21 -13.68 -7.39
N GLN A 151 6.72 -12.65 -6.72
CA GLN A 151 7.41 -11.53 -7.37
C GLN A 151 8.71 -11.94 -8.08
N GLY A 152 9.23 -13.12 -7.75
CA GLY A 152 10.35 -13.73 -8.47
C GLY A 152 10.04 -13.94 -9.94
N TYR A 153 8.77 -14.18 -10.30
CA TYR A 153 8.35 -14.32 -11.69
C TYR A 153 8.52 -13.02 -12.49
N LEU A 154 8.06 -11.88 -11.98
CA LEU A 154 8.19 -10.59 -12.68
C LEU A 154 9.66 -10.15 -12.76
N THR A 155 10.41 -10.40 -11.69
CA THR A 155 11.85 -10.15 -11.66
C THR A 155 12.58 -11.05 -12.66
N SER A 156 12.20 -12.32 -12.79
CA SER A 156 12.84 -13.25 -13.73
C SER A 156 12.56 -12.89 -15.19
N LEU A 157 11.36 -12.39 -15.51
CA LEU A 157 11.06 -11.83 -16.83
C LEU A 157 11.97 -10.64 -17.14
N ALA A 158 12.19 -9.76 -16.16
CA ALA A 158 13.10 -8.63 -16.32
C ALA A 158 14.56 -9.08 -16.55
N ILE A 159 15.01 -10.10 -15.81
CA ILE A 159 16.35 -10.69 -15.95
C ILE A 159 16.53 -11.39 -17.31
N ALA A 160 15.51 -12.10 -17.77
CA ALA A 160 15.55 -12.81 -19.05
C ALA A 160 15.55 -11.85 -20.25
N TYR A 161 14.87 -10.71 -20.12
CA TYR A 161 14.74 -9.73 -21.20
C TYR A 161 15.90 -8.72 -21.23
N THR A 162 16.40 -8.29 -20.06
CA THR A 162 17.50 -7.31 -19.92
C THR A 162 18.81 -8.03 -19.53
N PRO A 163 19.92 -7.91 -20.28
CA PRO A 163 20.20 -6.93 -21.33
C PRO A 163 19.98 -7.43 -22.77
N LEU A 164 19.39 -8.62 -22.95
CA LEU A 164 19.34 -9.30 -24.25
C LEU A 164 18.53 -8.55 -25.32
N HIS A 165 17.39 -7.97 -24.93
CA HIS A 165 16.46 -7.27 -25.82
C HIS A 165 16.38 -5.76 -25.56
N GLU A 166 16.56 -5.35 -24.30
CA GLU A 166 16.65 -3.95 -23.88
C GLU A 166 17.96 -3.78 -23.09
N PRO A 167 18.81 -2.78 -23.39
CA PRO A 167 20.02 -2.53 -22.62
C PRO A 167 19.69 -2.10 -21.20
N TYR A 168 20.67 -2.23 -20.29
CA TYR A 168 20.52 -1.67 -18.94
C TYR A 168 20.16 -0.18 -18.99
N ALA A 169 19.31 0.27 -18.08
CA ALA A 169 18.88 1.66 -18.00
C ALA A 169 19.95 2.60 -17.38
N TYR A 170 21.03 2.05 -16.80
CA TYR A 170 22.15 2.81 -16.23
C TYR A 170 21.73 3.91 -15.24
N GLY A 171 20.69 3.66 -14.44
CA GLY A 171 20.16 4.61 -13.44
C GLY A 171 19.15 5.62 -13.99
N GLU A 172 18.83 5.59 -15.29
CA GLU A 172 17.88 6.50 -15.94
C GLU A 172 16.53 6.50 -15.23
N THR A 173 15.96 5.33 -14.93
CA THR A 173 14.61 5.24 -14.35
C THR A 173 14.61 5.76 -12.91
N ILE A 174 15.67 5.49 -12.15
CA ILE A 174 15.83 5.93 -10.76
C ILE A 174 16.06 7.44 -10.69
N PHE A 175 16.89 8.00 -11.58
CA PHE A 175 17.13 9.44 -11.62
C PHE A 175 15.87 10.20 -12.03
N LYS A 176 15.18 9.74 -13.08
CA LYS A 176 13.89 10.32 -13.50
C LYS A 176 12.87 10.24 -12.37
N ALA A 177 12.83 9.13 -11.62
CA ALA A 177 11.97 8.97 -10.46
C ALA A 177 12.27 9.95 -9.32
N GLY A 178 13.56 10.16 -9.04
CA GLY A 178 14.02 11.15 -8.06
C GLY A 178 13.52 12.55 -8.41
N LEU A 179 13.85 13.03 -9.61
CA LEU A 179 13.40 14.35 -10.09
C LEU A 179 11.88 14.47 -10.10
N ALA A 180 11.21 13.44 -10.59
CA ALA A 180 9.76 13.33 -10.60
C ALA A 180 9.17 13.52 -9.19
N SER A 181 9.76 12.90 -8.17
CA SER A 181 9.19 12.89 -6.82
C SER A 181 9.15 14.28 -6.18
N PHE A 182 10.13 15.13 -6.48
CA PHE A 182 10.23 16.49 -5.95
C PHE A 182 9.45 17.53 -6.77
N ILE A 183 9.15 17.25 -8.04
CA ILE A 183 8.49 18.21 -8.94
C ILE A 183 6.98 17.88 -9.05
N PRO A 184 6.12 18.69 -8.39
CA PRO A 184 4.68 18.69 -8.62
C PRO A 184 4.28 18.77 -10.10
N ARG A 185 3.16 18.12 -10.45
CA ARG A 185 2.64 18.11 -11.83
C ARG A 185 2.29 19.50 -12.38
N PHE A 186 2.07 20.52 -11.53
CA PHE A 186 1.83 21.88 -12.02
C PHE A 186 3.10 22.52 -12.61
N MET A 187 4.29 22.20 -12.06
CA MET A 187 5.58 22.66 -12.58
C MET A 187 6.06 21.79 -13.75
N TRP A 188 5.58 20.54 -13.84
CA TRP A 188 5.87 19.65 -14.96
C TRP A 188 4.59 18.95 -15.47
N PRO A 189 3.77 19.62 -16.29
CA PRO A 189 2.51 19.05 -16.79
C PRO A 189 2.72 17.80 -17.66
N LYS A 190 3.76 17.79 -18.50
CA LYS A 190 4.14 16.67 -19.37
C LYS A 190 5.06 15.66 -18.67
N LYS A 191 4.96 15.53 -17.34
CA LYS A 191 5.79 14.62 -16.57
C LYS A 191 5.56 13.17 -17.04
N PRO A 192 6.62 12.44 -17.47
CA PRO A 192 6.48 11.08 -17.97
C PRO A 192 5.82 10.18 -16.93
N GLU A 193 5.01 9.25 -17.41
CA GLU A 193 4.63 8.09 -16.61
C GLU A 193 5.87 7.19 -16.51
N THR A 194 6.52 7.25 -15.35
CA THR A 194 7.67 6.41 -15.01
C THR A 194 7.20 5.31 -14.09
N GLY A 195 7.62 4.08 -14.36
CA GLY A 195 7.22 2.93 -13.56
C GLY A 195 6.03 2.16 -14.10
N GLY A 196 5.63 1.11 -13.37
CA GLY A 196 4.45 0.29 -13.68
C GLY A 196 4.47 -0.30 -15.08
N ARG A 197 3.37 -0.16 -15.82
CA ARG A 197 3.19 -0.71 -17.18
C ARG A 197 4.30 -0.31 -18.15
N VAL A 198 4.80 0.93 -18.08
CA VAL A 198 5.87 1.42 -18.97
C VAL A 198 7.16 0.63 -18.75
N ASN A 199 7.53 0.40 -17.49
CA ASN A 199 8.71 -0.40 -17.15
C ASN A 199 8.49 -1.89 -17.44
N MET A 200 7.27 -2.41 -17.22
CA MET A 200 6.92 -3.78 -17.59
C MET A 200 7.15 -4.02 -19.09
N ILE A 201 6.55 -3.21 -19.96
CA ILE A 201 6.69 -3.39 -21.41
C ILE A 201 8.17 -3.26 -21.82
N ARG A 202 8.84 -2.21 -21.34
CA ARG A 202 10.24 -1.92 -21.71
C ARG A 202 11.21 -3.01 -21.27
N PHE A 203 11.11 -3.48 -20.04
CA PHE A 203 12.15 -4.35 -19.45
C PHE A 203 11.76 -5.81 -19.36
N THR A 204 10.52 -6.19 -19.68
CA THR A 204 10.07 -7.60 -19.65
C THR A 204 9.47 -8.07 -20.97
N GLY A 205 9.14 -7.15 -21.89
CA GLY A 205 8.39 -7.46 -23.11
C GLY A 205 6.92 -7.87 -22.86
N TYR A 206 6.46 -7.85 -21.60
CA TYR A 206 5.10 -8.21 -21.22
C TYR A 206 4.23 -6.97 -21.03
N ASP A 207 3.06 -6.97 -21.69
CA ASP A 207 2.02 -5.95 -21.47
C ASP A 207 0.95 -6.49 -20.52
N PRO A 208 0.87 -5.97 -19.27
CA PRO A 208 -0.17 -6.37 -18.31
C PRO A 208 -1.58 -5.88 -18.69
N GLY A 209 -1.72 -5.10 -19.75
CA GLY A 209 -2.96 -4.43 -20.15
C GLY A 209 -3.23 -3.16 -19.35
N GLU A 210 -4.29 -2.43 -19.71
CA GLU A 210 -4.60 -1.10 -19.12
C GLU A 210 -5.17 -1.16 -17.69
N ILE A 211 -5.72 -2.32 -17.29
CA ILE A 211 -6.49 -2.47 -16.05
C ILE A 211 -5.64 -3.07 -14.92
N THR A 212 -4.51 -3.70 -15.26
CA THR A 212 -3.65 -4.40 -14.31
C THR A 212 -2.42 -3.55 -13.99
N SER A 213 -2.33 -3.08 -12.76
CA SER A 213 -1.11 -2.42 -12.25
C SER A 213 -0.12 -3.50 -11.81
N MET A 214 0.90 -3.74 -12.63
CA MET A 214 1.97 -4.70 -12.36
C MET A 214 3.33 -4.00 -12.52
N ASN A 215 4.34 -4.49 -11.80
CA ASN A 215 5.66 -3.87 -11.77
C ASN A 215 6.78 -4.88 -11.53
N ILE A 216 8.01 -4.51 -11.89
CA ILE A 216 9.19 -5.39 -11.78
C ILE A 216 9.80 -5.45 -10.37
N ALA A 217 9.12 -4.89 -9.37
CA ALA A 217 9.57 -4.77 -7.98
C ALA A 217 10.90 -3.99 -7.82
N PRO A 218 11.32 -3.60 -6.60
CA PRO A 218 12.58 -2.89 -6.41
C PRO A 218 13.81 -3.70 -6.82
N LEU A 219 13.72 -5.03 -6.72
CA LEU A 219 14.78 -5.95 -7.14
C LEU A 219 14.95 -5.96 -8.66
N GLY A 220 13.85 -6.06 -9.43
CA GLY A 220 13.91 -5.98 -10.88
C GLY A 220 14.36 -4.59 -11.34
N ASP A 221 13.87 -3.52 -10.73
CA ASP A 221 14.33 -2.15 -11.00
C ASP A 221 15.85 -2.00 -10.81
N ALA A 222 16.39 -2.53 -9.71
CA ALA A 222 17.82 -2.50 -9.44
C ALA A 222 18.62 -3.26 -10.50
N TYR A 223 18.14 -4.45 -10.88
CA TYR A 223 18.77 -5.27 -11.90
C TYR A 223 18.74 -4.62 -13.29
N VAL A 224 17.58 -4.11 -13.74
CA VAL A 224 17.47 -3.52 -15.08
C VAL A 224 18.24 -2.21 -15.20
N ASN A 225 18.56 -1.53 -14.09
CA ASN A 225 19.42 -0.36 -14.09
C ASN A 225 20.90 -0.70 -14.04
N PHE A 226 21.31 -1.68 -13.24
CA PHE A 226 22.72 -1.83 -12.84
C PHE A 226 23.27 -3.26 -12.92
N GLY A 227 22.50 -4.21 -13.46
CA GLY A 227 22.85 -5.63 -13.49
C GLY A 227 22.91 -6.26 -12.09
N PRO A 228 23.47 -7.47 -11.96
CA PRO A 228 23.42 -8.22 -10.70
C PRO A 228 24.23 -7.54 -9.58
N TRP A 229 25.48 -7.16 -9.86
CA TRP A 229 26.38 -6.58 -8.84
C TRP A 229 26.05 -5.13 -8.51
N GLY A 230 25.84 -4.31 -9.54
CA GLY A 230 25.43 -2.92 -9.34
C GLY A 230 24.03 -2.82 -8.74
N GLY A 231 23.12 -3.73 -9.09
CA GLY A 231 21.79 -3.82 -8.50
C GLY A 231 21.84 -4.20 -7.02
N ALA A 232 22.66 -5.18 -6.64
CA ALA A 232 22.86 -5.53 -5.23
C ALA A 232 23.43 -4.35 -4.42
N LEU A 233 24.42 -3.65 -4.97
CA LEU A 233 24.99 -2.45 -4.35
C LEU A 233 23.94 -1.34 -4.19
N PHE A 234 23.14 -1.11 -5.22
CA PHE A 234 22.04 -0.15 -5.16
C PHE A 234 21.03 -0.52 -4.07
N LEU A 235 20.59 -1.78 -3.99
CA LEU A 235 19.63 -2.24 -2.98
C LEU A 235 20.17 -2.09 -1.55
N PHE A 236 21.48 -2.31 -1.36
CA PHE A 236 22.13 -2.06 -0.08
C PHE A 236 21.99 -0.59 0.34
N PHE A 237 22.32 0.36 -0.56
CA PHE A 237 22.16 1.79 -0.27
C PHE A 237 20.69 2.20 -0.15
N TYR A 238 19.79 1.60 -0.93
CA TYR A 238 18.35 1.81 -0.85
C TYR A 238 17.81 1.40 0.53
N ALA A 239 18.25 0.26 1.07
CA ALA A 239 17.90 -0.17 2.43
C ALA A 239 18.52 0.74 3.50
N LEU A 240 19.79 1.16 3.32
CA LEU A 240 20.46 2.10 4.23
C LEU A 240 19.73 3.44 4.30
N MET A 241 19.21 3.94 3.17
CA MET A 241 18.41 5.16 3.12
C MET A 241 17.17 5.07 4.04
N PHE A 242 16.38 3.98 3.95
CA PHE A 242 15.21 3.83 4.82
C PHE A 242 15.59 3.62 6.28
N LYS A 243 16.67 2.89 6.56
CA LYS A 243 17.22 2.79 7.93
C LYS A 243 17.58 4.16 8.49
N ALA A 244 18.29 4.97 7.71
CA ALA A 244 18.68 6.32 8.11
C ALA A 244 17.44 7.21 8.33
N ALA A 245 16.46 7.15 7.43
CA ALA A 245 15.21 7.88 7.58
C ALA A 245 14.42 7.49 8.83
N LEU A 246 14.32 6.18 9.12
CA LEU A 246 13.61 5.69 10.30
C LEU A 246 14.33 6.10 11.59
N ASN A 247 15.67 5.99 11.63
CA ASN A 247 16.46 6.45 12.77
C ASN A 247 16.31 7.96 12.99
N TYR A 248 16.30 8.74 11.90
CA TYR A 248 16.08 10.18 11.97
C TYR A 248 14.68 10.51 12.47
N LEU A 249 13.66 9.79 12.01
CA LEU A 249 12.29 9.91 12.52
C LEU A 249 12.26 9.67 14.04
N PHE A 250 12.88 8.59 14.54
CA PHE A 250 12.95 8.32 15.97
C PHE A 250 13.65 9.44 16.74
N LYS A 251 14.76 9.98 16.24
CA LYS A 251 15.42 11.13 16.87
C LYS A 251 14.49 12.35 16.93
N LEU A 252 13.70 12.60 15.90
CA LEU A 252 12.72 13.69 15.90
C LEU A 252 11.61 13.47 16.92
N THR A 253 11.31 12.23 17.32
CA THR A 253 10.30 11.96 18.36
C THR A 253 10.71 12.44 19.75
N ASP A 254 11.99 12.68 20.00
CA ASP A 254 12.44 13.32 21.25
C ASP A 254 11.92 14.77 21.36
N THR A 255 11.71 15.44 20.22
CA THR A 255 11.17 16.81 20.15
C THR A 255 9.67 16.83 19.82
N TYR A 256 9.22 15.91 18.97
CA TYR A 256 7.83 15.79 18.50
C TYR A 256 7.32 14.35 18.77
N PRO A 257 6.94 13.99 20.00
CA PRO A 257 6.68 12.61 20.40
C PRO A 257 5.62 11.89 19.57
N THR A 258 4.62 12.63 19.11
CA THR A 258 3.51 12.18 18.28
C THR A 258 3.90 11.84 16.85
N LEU A 259 5.08 12.28 16.38
CA LEU A 259 5.58 12.00 15.03
C LEU A 259 5.70 10.51 14.76
N ILE A 260 5.90 9.69 15.81
CA ILE A 260 5.90 8.24 15.68
C ILE A 260 4.60 7.74 15.03
N LEU A 261 3.44 8.32 15.40
CA LEU A 261 2.12 7.93 14.90
C LEU A 261 1.98 8.15 13.38
N TRP A 262 2.83 8.97 12.79
CA TRP A 262 2.87 9.28 11.35
C TRP A 262 3.75 8.32 10.55
N ALA A 263 4.56 7.49 11.21
CA ALA A 263 5.43 6.51 10.55
C ALA A 263 4.68 5.62 9.53
N PRO A 264 3.48 5.07 9.83
CA PRO A 264 2.72 4.28 8.86
C PRO A 264 2.42 5.02 7.56
N LEU A 265 2.11 6.31 7.64
CA LEU A 265 1.82 7.12 6.46
C LEU A 265 3.09 7.36 5.64
N ILE A 266 4.22 7.60 6.31
CA ILE A 266 5.51 7.85 5.66
C ILE A 266 5.99 6.62 4.91
N PHE A 267 5.96 5.46 5.58
CA PHE A 267 6.47 4.18 5.08
C PHE A 267 5.38 3.31 4.41
N PHE A 268 4.24 3.88 4.06
CA PHE A 268 3.07 3.12 3.58
C PHE A 268 3.33 2.28 2.32
N GLU A 269 4.10 2.82 1.37
CA GLU A 269 4.43 2.10 0.13
C GLU A 269 5.72 1.28 0.24
N THR A 270 6.53 1.44 1.28
CA THR A 270 7.77 0.64 1.42
C THR A 270 7.48 -0.83 1.74
N ILE A 271 6.28 -1.12 2.24
CA ILE A 271 5.79 -2.49 2.49
C ILE A 271 4.97 -3.04 1.30
N HIS A 272 4.80 -2.27 0.23
CA HIS A 272 4.03 -2.69 -0.94
C HIS A 272 4.91 -3.50 -1.90
N VAL A 273 4.63 -4.79 -1.97
CA VAL A 273 5.47 -5.79 -2.64
C VAL A 273 5.44 -5.66 -4.18
N GLU A 274 4.33 -5.20 -4.76
CA GLU A 274 4.13 -5.01 -6.22
C GLU A 274 4.53 -3.61 -6.71
N SER A 275 5.27 -2.84 -5.89
CA SER A 275 5.68 -1.47 -6.21
C SER A 275 7.07 -1.41 -6.84
N ASP A 276 7.36 -0.37 -7.61
CA ASP A 276 8.72 -0.06 -8.06
C ASP A 276 9.41 0.94 -7.12
N VAL A 277 10.72 1.12 -7.32
CA VAL A 277 11.51 2.14 -6.62
C VAL A 277 10.88 3.52 -6.80
N VAL A 278 10.35 3.79 -8.00
CA VAL A 278 9.76 5.08 -8.37
C VAL A 278 8.57 5.44 -7.48
N ALA A 279 7.59 4.55 -7.37
CA ALA A 279 6.37 4.74 -6.63
C ALA A 279 6.63 4.80 -5.13
N VAL A 280 7.53 3.94 -4.63
CA VAL A 280 7.95 3.98 -3.22
C VAL A 280 8.60 5.31 -2.88
N PHE A 281 9.58 5.75 -3.68
CA PHE A 281 10.30 7.01 -3.43
C PHE A 281 9.38 8.22 -3.55
N ASN A 282 8.52 8.25 -4.58
CA ASN A 282 7.53 9.30 -4.79
C ASN A 282 6.53 9.40 -3.63
N HIS A 283 6.06 8.27 -3.10
CA HIS A 283 5.21 8.28 -1.91
C HIS A 283 5.97 8.77 -0.69
N PHE A 284 7.16 8.23 -0.44
CA PHE A 284 7.99 8.54 0.72
C PHE A 284 8.33 10.04 0.82
N VAL A 285 8.78 10.66 -0.28
CA VAL A 285 9.10 12.09 -0.30
C VAL A 285 7.84 12.93 -0.06
N LYS A 286 6.75 12.61 -0.76
CA LYS A 286 5.51 13.40 -0.65
C LYS A 286 4.82 13.25 0.69
N SER A 287 4.89 12.08 1.32
CA SER A 287 4.34 11.85 2.65
C SER A 287 5.14 12.64 3.69
N ILE A 288 6.48 12.69 3.60
CA ILE A 288 7.30 13.56 4.47
C ILE A 288 6.92 15.03 4.30
N LEU A 289 6.84 15.53 3.07
CA LEU A 289 6.44 16.92 2.80
C LEU A 289 5.04 17.23 3.34
N PHE A 290 4.09 16.30 3.14
CA PHE A 290 2.74 16.44 3.66
C PHE A 290 2.72 16.51 5.18
N VAL A 291 3.43 15.61 5.86
CA VAL A 291 3.56 15.62 7.33
C VAL A 291 4.17 16.94 7.80
N ALA A 292 5.25 17.41 7.16
CA ALA A 292 5.87 18.68 7.50
C ALA A 292 4.88 19.87 7.36
N VAL A 293 4.08 19.91 6.29
CA VAL A 293 3.05 20.93 6.09
C VAL A 293 1.96 20.85 7.17
N VAL A 294 1.53 19.64 7.56
CA VAL A 294 0.53 19.48 8.64
C VAL A 294 1.08 19.97 9.97
N TYR A 295 2.32 19.62 10.33
CA TYR A 295 2.96 20.10 11.56
C TYR A 295 3.16 21.62 11.55
N TYR A 296 3.60 22.18 10.41
CA TYR A 296 3.70 23.63 10.24
C TYR A 296 2.35 24.32 10.43
N PHE A 297 1.29 23.82 9.79
CA PHE A 297 -0.05 24.37 9.91
C PHE A 297 -0.59 24.27 11.35
N ALA A 298 -0.38 23.13 12.02
CA ALA A 298 -0.82 22.95 13.39
C ALA A 298 -0.12 23.91 14.37
N LYS A 299 1.19 24.11 14.19
CA LYS A 299 1.97 25.03 15.02
C LYS A 299 1.63 26.50 14.74
N GLU A 300 1.70 26.92 13.48
CA GLU A 300 1.63 28.35 13.13
C GLU A 300 0.19 28.88 13.00
N VAL A 301 -0.74 28.05 12.52
CA VAL A 301 -2.13 28.47 12.29
C VAL A 301 -3.02 28.08 13.46
N LEU A 302 -2.93 26.83 13.93
CA LEU A 302 -3.78 26.35 15.02
C LEU A 302 -3.21 26.64 16.41
N LYS A 303 -1.93 27.06 16.51
CA LYS A 303 -1.21 27.27 17.77
C LYS A 303 -1.29 26.05 18.69
N LYS A 304 -1.22 24.86 18.11
CA LYS A 304 -1.23 23.58 18.82
C LYS A 304 0.05 22.83 18.54
N GLU A 305 0.68 22.32 19.59
CA GLU A 305 1.70 21.29 19.48
C GLU A 305 0.98 19.96 19.30
N ILE A 306 1.16 19.34 18.14
CA ILE A 306 0.59 18.04 17.79
C ILE A 306 1.66 17.01 17.57
#